data_AF-A0A7L4F302-F1
#
_entry.id   AF-A0A7L4F302-F1
#
_cell.length_a   1.000
_cell.length_b   1.000
_cell.length_c   1.000
_cell.angle_alpha   90.00
_cell.angle_beta   90.00
_cell.angle_gamma   90.00
#
_symmetry.space_group_name_H-M   'P 1'
#
loop_
_entity.id
_entity.type
_entity.pdbx_description
1 polymer ?
#
loop_
_entity_poly.entity_id
_entity_poly.type
_entity_poly.pdbx_seq_one_letter_code
_entity_poly.pdbx_strand_id
1 'polypeptide(L)'
;GPRCGPGYRLLLRAGWAGGGLGPEGRGRRLPVPTELKRDRAGLGWGPAPRPRVTHFGPGDAAAVAGPPRRGAAGEGSRPRSRFRSEEAARAWEIQLREYMERWDPPEPPPRASRD
;
A
#
# COMPACT_ATOMS: atom_id res chain seq x y z
N GLY A 1 -26.29 -10.86 11.94
CA GLY A 1 -25.57 -12.08 11.54
C GLY A 1 -26.50 -12.99 10.77
N PRO A 2 -26.03 -13.76 9.77
CA PRO A 2 -26.91 -14.39 8.80
C PRO A 2 -27.54 -15.65 9.40
N ARG A 3 -28.63 -15.46 10.16
CA ARG A 3 -29.54 -16.54 10.58
C ARG A 3 -30.31 -17.16 9.41
N CYS A 4 -29.97 -16.81 8.17
CA CYS A 4 -30.72 -17.18 6.97
C CYS A 4 -29.85 -17.62 5.77
N GLY A 5 -28.51 -17.56 5.88
CA GLY A 5 -27.60 -17.88 4.78
C GLY A 5 -27.43 -19.38 4.50
N PRO A 6 -26.88 -19.77 3.34
CA PRO A 6 -26.69 -21.19 2.99
C PRO A 6 -25.87 -21.97 4.00
N GLY A 7 -24.76 -21.41 4.49
CA GLY A 7 -23.92 -22.05 5.51
C GLY A 7 -24.66 -22.28 6.84
N TYR A 8 -25.52 -21.34 7.25
CA TYR A 8 -26.35 -21.50 8.45
C TYR A 8 -27.32 -22.68 8.29
N ARG A 9 -27.96 -22.82 7.12
CA ARG A 9 -28.87 -23.95 6.84
C ARG A 9 -28.13 -25.29 6.82
N LEU A 10 -26.90 -25.32 6.30
CA LEU A 10 -26.07 -26.51 6.33
C LEU A 10 -25.71 -26.92 7.77
N LEU A 11 -25.36 -25.97 8.63
CA LEU A 11 -25.11 -26.23 10.05
C LEU A 11 -26.33 -26.85 10.73
N LEU A 12 -27.52 -26.27 10.53
CA LEU A 12 -28.76 -26.82 11.11
C LEU A 12 -29.05 -28.25 10.63
N ARG A 13 -28.87 -28.53 9.32
CA ARG A 13 -29.06 -29.88 8.76
C ARG A 13 -28.07 -30.90 9.31
N ALA A 14 -26.88 -30.45 9.70
CA ALA A 14 -25.87 -31.28 10.36
C ALA A 14 -26.10 -31.46 11.87
N GLY A 15 -27.24 -30.98 12.41
CA GLY A 15 -27.60 -31.14 13.83
C GLY A 15 -27.02 -30.07 14.77
N TRP A 16 -26.48 -28.97 14.24
CA TRP A 16 -25.99 -27.88 15.09
C TRP A 16 -27.14 -27.06 15.69
N ALA A 17 -27.11 -26.86 17.01
CA ALA A 17 -28.19 -26.21 17.78
C ALA A 17 -27.91 -24.76 18.21
N GLY A 18 -26.94 -24.07 17.60
CA GLY A 18 -26.65 -22.64 17.91
C GLY A 18 -25.60 -22.40 19.02
N GLY A 19 -24.90 -23.45 19.44
CA GLY A 19 -23.81 -23.42 20.42
C GLY A 19 -22.43 -23.36 19.78
N GLY A 20 -21.40 -23.72 20.55
CA GLY A 20 -20.07 -23.99 20.00
C GLY A 20 -20.10 -25.23 19.10
N LEU A 21 -19.07 -25.39 18.25
CA LEU A 21 -18.88 -26.62 17.49
C LEU A 21 -18.14 -27.68 18.33
N GLY A 22 -18.16 -28.93 17.85
CA GLY A 22 -17.52 -30.08 18.49
C GLY A 22 -18.50 -30.97 19.27
N PRO A 23 -18.05 -32.17 19.71
CA PRO A 23 -18.92 -33.21 20.27
C PRO A 23 -19.78 -32.75 21.45
N GLU A 24 -19.20 -31.90 22.31
CA GLU A 24 -19.88 -31.35 23.49
C GLU A 24 -20.29 -29.88 23.31
N GLY A 25 -20.21 -29.34 22.11
CA GLY A 25 -20.52 -27.93 21.85
C GLY A 25 -19.62 -26.91 22.57
N ARG A 26 -18.44 -27.35 23.04
CA ARG A 26 -17.47 -26.51 23.77
C ARG A 26 -16.62 -25.60 22.89
N GLY A 27 -16.74 -25.71 21.58
CA GLY A 27 -16.05 -24.82 20.64
C GLY A 27 -16.43 -23.35 20.84
N ARG A 28 -15.60 -22.44 20.34
CA ARG A 28 -15.87 -21.00 20.43
C ARG A 28 -17.12 -20.65 19.61
N ARG A 29 -18.03 -19.89 20.21
CA ARG A 29 -19.29 -19.44 19.57
C ARG A 29 -19.09 -18.24 18.65
N LEU A 30 -18.11 -17.41 18.99
CA LEU A 30 -17.78 -16.19 18.27
C LEU A 30 -16.41 -16.36 17.59
N PRO A 31 -16.18 -15.69 16.45
CA PRO A 31 -14.87 -15.64 15.81
C PRO A 31 -13.74 -15.18 16.76
N VAL A 32 -12.49 -15.51 16.43
CA VAL A 32 -11.34 -14.94 17.15
C VAL A 32 -11.27 -13.45 16.81
N PRO A 33 -11.26 -12.54 17.80
CA PRO A 33 -10.99 -11.14 17.51
C PRO A 33 -9.59 -11.01 16.95
N THR A 34 -9.47 -10.38 15.79
CA THR A 34 -8.18 -10.04 15.21
C THR A 34 -8.10 -8.53 14.96
N GLU A 35 -6.87 -8.05 14.90
CA GLU A 35 -6.55 -6.63 14.70
C GLU A 35 -6.06 -6.42 13.27
N LEU A 36 -6.67 -5.49 12.54
CA LEU A 36 -6.22 -5.17 11.19
C LEU A 36 -5.06 -4.15 11.23
N LYS A 37 -3.85 -4.59 10.87
CA LYS A 37 -2.70 -3.70 10.63
C LYS A 37 -2.88 -2.96 9.29
N ARG A 38 -2.63 -1.65 9.31
CA ARG A 38 -2.86 -0.76 8.14
C ARG A 38 -1.62 -0.05 7.62
N ASP A 39 -0.52 -0.09 8.36
CA ASP A 39 0.75 0.52 7.98
C ASP A 39 1.75 -0.53 7.44
N ARG A 40 2.88 -0.06 6.93
CA ARG A 40 4.00 -0.89 6.43
C ARG A 40 5.14 -1.06 7.42
N ALA A 41 5.04 -0.52 8.63
CA ALA A 41 6.09 -0.64 9.63
C ALA A 41 6.20 -2.08 10.15
N GLY A 42 7.39 -2.43 10.65
CA GLY A 42 7.57 -3.67 11.40
C GLY A 42 6.59 -3.78 12.57
N LEU A 43 6.27 -5.01 12.97
CA LEU A 43 5.52 -5.23 14.21
C LEU A 43 6.33 -4.69 15.40
N GLY A 44 5.67 -4.03 16.35
CA GLY A 44 6.34 -3.42 17.51
C GLY A 44 7.14 -2.14 17.21
N TRP A 45 7.18 -1.67 15.96
CA TRP A 45 7.86 -0.43 15.58
C TRP A 45 6.90 0.77 15.61
N GLY A 46 7.31 1.84 16.29
CA GLY A 46 6.55 3.09 16.40
C GLY A 46 5.45 3.06 17.46
N PRO A 47 4.65 4.13 17.57
CA PRO A 47 3.53 4.18 18.50
C PRO A 47 2.52 3.08 18.18
N ALA A 48 1.99 2.44 19.23
CA ALA A 48 1.01 1.36 19.07
C ALA A 48 -0.18 1.84 18.23
N PRO A 49 -0.42 1.25 17.04
CA PRO A 49 -1.57 1.62 16.24
C PRO A 49 -2.84 1.26 17.01
N ARG A 50 -3.89 2.08 16.91
CA ARG A 50 -5.19 1.71 17.48
C ARG A 50 -5.74 0.51 16.70
N PRO A 51 -5.82 -0.67 17.32
CA PRO A 51 -6.28 -1.85 16.60
C PRO A 51 -7.75 -1.72 16.23
N ARG A 52 -8.10 -2.13 15.01
CA ARG A 52 -9.49 -2.22 14.57
C ARG A 52 -9.91 -3.67 14.51
N VAL A 53 -11.03 -3.93 15.17
CA VAL A 53 -11.68 -5.22 15.24
C VAL A 53 -12.16 -5.65 13.84
N THR A 54 -11.76 -6.83 13.39
CA THR A 54 -11.99 -7.34 12.02
C THR A 54 -13.39 -7.92 11.73
N HIS A 55 -14.29 -7.99 12.71
CA HIS A 55 -15.66 -8.46 12.47
C HIS A 55 -16.51 -7.33 11.89
N PHE A 56 -16.36 -7.11 10.60
CA PHE A 56 -17.14 -6.12 9.86
C PHE A 56 -18.39 -6.74 9.23
N GLY A 57 -19.36 -5.91 8.87
CA GLY A 57 -20.54 -6.37 8.15
C GLY A 57 -20.17 -6.96 6.78
N PRO A 58 -20.99 -7.87 6.23
CA PRO A 58 -20.81 -8.30 4.85
C PRO A 58 -20.85 -7.09 3.90
N GLY A 59 -19.85 -6.96 3.04
CA GLY A 59 -19.74 -5.85 2.08
C GLY A 59 -19.22 -4.53 2.64
N ASP A 60 -18.77 -4.47 3.89
CA ASP A 60 -18.21 -3.25 4.47
C ASP A 60 -16.81 -2.95 3.90
N ALA A 61 -16.77 -2.20 2.80
CA ALA A 61 -15.52 -1.79 2.17
C ALA A 61 -14.75 -0.75 3.01
N ALA A 62 -15.45 0.07 3.80
CA ALA A 62 -14.84 1.10 4.63
C ALA A 62 -14.01 0.51 5.79
N ALA A 63 -14.47 -0.62 6.30
CA ALA A 63 -13.75 -1.41 7.29
C ALA A 63 -12.36 -1.90 6.85
N VAL A 64 -12.23 -2.29 5.58
CA VAL A 64 -10.98 -2.78 4.98
C VAL A 64 -10.21 -1.70 4.21
N ALA A 65 -10.81 -0.52 4.02
CA ALA A 65 -10.16 0.60 3.35
C ALA A 65 -8.86 1.01 4.07
N GLY A 66 -7.78 1.08 3.30
CA GLY A 66 -6.50 1.60 3.77
C GLY A 66 -6.57 3.10 4.06
N PRO A 67 -5.62 3.64 4.84
CA PRO A 67 -5.52 5.09 5.01
C PRO A 67 -5.35 5.76 3.64
N PRO A 68 -5.85 7.00 3.46
CA PRO A 68 -5.62 7.74 2.23
C PRO A 68 -4.12 7.79 1.95
N ARG A 69 -3.72 7.46 0.72
CA ARG A 69 -2.33 7.57 0.28
C ARG A 69 -1.93 9.03 0.42
N ARG A 70 -1.23 9.39 1.51
CA ARG A 70 -0.52 10.67 1.60
C ARG A 70 0.48 10.67 0.43
N GLY A 71 0.20 11.45 -0.62
CA GLY A 71 1.03 11.52 -1.83
C GLY A 71 0.32 11.29 -3.17
N ALA A 72 -0.98 10.93 -3.20
CA ALA A 72 -1.72 10.86 -4.47
C ALA A 72 -1.99 12.24 -5.12
N ALA A 73 -1.62 13.33 -4.44
CA ALA A 73 -1.33 14.61 -5.04
C ALA A 73 0.19 14.78 -5.08
N GLY A 74 0.84 14.37 -6.17
CA GLY A 74 2.22 14.78 -6.47
C GLY A 74 3.24 13.70 -6.84
N GLU A 75 3.00 12.42 -6.57
CA GLU A 75 4.02 11.38 -6.86
C GLU A 75 3.71 10.65 -8.17
N GLY A 76 3.96 11.34 -9.27
CA GLY A 76 3.72 10.83 -10.63
C GLY A 76 4.06 11.81 -11.75
N SER A 77 4.15 13.11 -11.46
CA SER A 77 4.77 14.05 -12.39
C SER A 77 6.24 14.18 -12.03
N ARG A 78 7.10 13.36 -12.66
CA ARG A 78 8.52 13.72 -12.72
C ARG A 78 8.57 15.12 -13.35
N PRO A 79 9.10 16.14 -12.68
CA PRO A 79 9.09 17.48 -13.23
C PRO A 79 9.87 17.46 -14.54
N ARG A 80 9.31 18.04 -15.62
CA ARG A 80 9.96 18.14 -16.94
C ARG A 80 11.37 18.74 -16.86
N SER A 81 11.68 19.49 -15.80
CA SER A 81 13.01 20.01 -15.51
C SER A 81 14.09 18.93 -15.36
N ARG A 82 13.77 17.77 -14.76
CA ARG A 82 14.72 16.64 -14.64
C ARG A 82 15.05 16.04 -16.00
N PHE A 83 14.04 15.86 -16.86
CA PHE A 83 14.25 15.39 -18.23
C PHE A 83 15.07 16.41 -19.05
N ARG A 84 14.78 17.71 -18.92
CA ARG A 84 15.58 18.76 -19.58
C ARG A 84 17.03 18.78 -19.08
N SER A 85 17.28 18.56 -17.78
CA SER A 85 18.64 18.44 -17.25
C SER A 85 19.34 17.17 -17.71
N GLU A 86 18.64 16.05 -17.85
CA GLU A 86 19.19 14.80 -18.36
C GLU A 86 19.50 14.89 -19.87
N GLU A 87 18.62 15.52 -20.65
CA GLU A 87 18.84 15.80 -22.07
C GLU A 87 20.01 16.77 -22.26
N ALA A 88 20.08 17.84 -21.45
CA ALA A 88 21.22 18.75 -21.47
C ALA A 88 22.52 18.06 -21.03
N ALA A 89 22.47 17.16 -20.04
CA ALA A 89 23.63 16.38 -19.61
C ALA A 89 24.09 15.37 -20.67
N ARG A 90 23.16 14.72 -21.38
CA ARG A 90 23.48 13.81 -22.49
C ARG A 90 24.02 14.56 -23.70
N ALA A 91 23.41 15.70 -24.05
CA ALA A 91 23.92 16.56 -25.12
C ALA A 91 25.34 17.04 -24.78
N TRP A 92 25.57 17.41 -23.51
CA TRP A 92 26.89 17.75 -23.01
C TRP A 92 27.89 16.60 -23.11
N GLU A 93 27.50 15.38 -22.71
CA GLU A 93 28.36 14.20 -22.79
C GLU A 93 28.73 13.85 -24.24
N ILE A 94 27.77 13.94 -25.18
CA ILE A 94 28.00 13.71 -26.62
C ILE A 94 28.97 14.77 -27.17
N GLN A 95 28.73 16.05 -26.89
CA GLN A 95 29.60 17.13 -27.33
C GLN A 95 31.01 17.03 -26.72
N LEU A 96 31.10 16.66 -25.44
CA LEU A 96 32.38 16.42 -24.77
C LEU A 96 33.16 15.27 -25.40
N ARG A 97 32.47 14.21 -25.84
CA ARG A 97 33.09 13.06 -26.50
C ARG A 97 33.60 13.41 -27.90
N GLU A 98 32.79 14.12 -28.69
CA GLU A 98 33.20 14.66 -29.99
C GLU A 98 34.37 15.65 -29.85
N TYR A 99 34.37 16.44 -28.78
CA TYR A 99 35.47 17.32 -28.39
C TYR A 99 36.76 16.57 -28.02
N MET A 100 36.67 15.52 -27.20
CA MET A 100 37.86 14.70 -26.86
C MET A 100 38.50 14.04 -28.09
N GLU A 101 37.73 13.88 -29.17
CA GLU A 101 38.21 13.41 -30.47
C GLU A 101 38.81 14.55 -31.33
N ARG A 102 38.48 15.82 -31.05
CA ARG A 102 38.82 17.01 -31.84
C ARG A 102 39.22 18.19 -30.94
N TRP A 103 40.41 18.10 -30.30
CA TRP A 103 41.17 19.08 -29.52
C TRP A 103 40.78 20.61 -29.49
N ASP A 104 39.56 21.02 -29.09
CA ASP A 104 39.26 22.40 -28.59
C ASP A 104 37.99 22.52 -27.68
N PRO A 105 38.07 22.98 -26.40
CA PRO A 105 37.01 22.76 -25.40
C PRO A 105 35.70 23.53 -25.60
N PRO A 106 34.52 22.89 -25.40
CA PRO A 106 33.23 23.59 -25.37
C PRO A 106 32.90 24.20 -23.99
N GLU A 107 32.01 25.19 -23.98
CA GLU A 107 31.50 25.88 -22.79
C GLU A 107 30.48 25.03 -21.98
N PRO A 108 30.66 24.81 -20.66
CA PRO A 108 29.78 23.98 -19.84
C PRO A 108 28.34 24.49 -19.76
N PRO A 109 27.35 23.57 -19.60
CA PRO A 109 25.96 23.98 -19.52
C PRO A 109 25.75 24.86 -18.26
N PRO A 110 24.86 25.86 -18.34
CA PRO A 110 24.59 26.75 -17.23
C PRO A 110 24.10 25.92 -16.03
N ARG A 111 24.79 26.07 -14.89
CA ARG A 111 24.39 25.38 -13.65
C ARG A 111 23.04 25.93 -13.21
N ALA A 112 22.07 25.05 -12.95
CA ALA A 112 20.81 25.45 -12.37
C ALA A 112 21.07 26.18 -11.05
N SER A 113 20.68 27.45 -10.97
CA SER A 113 20.76 28.25 -9.76
C SER A 113 19.89 27.62 -8.68
N ARG A 114 20.46 27.44 -7.48
CA ARG A 114 19.73 27.10 -6.27
C ARG A 114 19.26 28.40 -5.64
N ASP A 115 17.98 28.69 -5.79
CA ASP A 115 17.25 29.64 -4.94
C ASP A 115 16.65 28.90 -3.74
#